data_AF-A0A849C1L9-F1
#
_entry.id   AF-A0A849C1L9-F1
#
_cell.length_a   1.000
_cell.length_b   1.000
_cell.length_c   1.000
_cell.angle_alpha   90.00
_cell.angle_beta   90.00
_cell.angle_gamma   90.00
#
_symmetry.space_group_name_H-M   'P 1'
#
loop_
_entity.id
_entity.type
_entity.pdbx_description
1 polymer ?
#
loop_
_entity_poly.entity_id
_entity_poly.type
_entity_poly.pdbx_seq_one_letter_code
_entity_poly.pdbx_strand_id
1 'polypeptide(L)' 'MFDNARLERKIDRLERKLDLIIKHLGIADPSTMLDYGEIDELIQRGKKIHAIKRYRELDPFASLLEAKNAIDARERKLG' A
#
# COMPACT_ATOMS: atom_id res chain seq x y z
N MET A 1 -17.80 -23.92 -4.32
CA MET A 1 -17.58 -22.50 -4.69
C MET A 1 -18.43 -21.52 -3.86
N PHE A 2 -18.80 -21.82 -2.60
CA PHE A 2 -19.72 -20.98 -1.80
C PHE A 2 -19.12 -20.42 -0.49
N ASP A 3 -17.90 -20.82 -0.12
CA ASP A 3 -17.30 -20.41 1.15
C ASP A 3 -16.70 -18.99 1.10
N ASN A 4 -16.24 -18.55 -0.07
CA ASN A 4 -15.56 -17.27 -0.21
C ASN A 4 -16.51 -16.07 -0.08
N ALA A 5 -17.76 -16.21 -0.53
CA ALA A 5 -18.74 -15.12 -0.51
C ALA A 5 -19.10 -14.67 0.92
N ARG A 6 -19.02 -15.57 1.91
CA ARG A 6 -19.23 -15.20 3.32
C ARG A 6 -18.03 -14.48 3.91
N LEU A 7 -16.81 -14.86 3.49
CA LEU A 7 -15.57 -14.20 3.88
C LEU A 7 -15.49 -12.80 3.27
N GLU A 8 -15.79 -12.65 1.98
CA GLU A 8 -15.85 -11.36 1.29
C GLU A 8 -16.81 -10.39 1.99
N ARG A 9 -18.04 -10.80 2.30
CA ARG A 9 -18.99 -9.95 3.07
C ARG A 9 -18.49 -9.58 4.46
N LYS A 10 -17.68 -10.44 5.10
CA LYS A 10 -17.07 -10.14 6.39
C LYS A 10 -15.95 -9.11 6.22
N ILE A 11 -15.13 -9.25 5.18
CA ILE A 11 -14.08 -8.30 4.82
C ILE A 11 -14.70 -6.93 4.54
N ASP A 12 -15.70 -6.83 3.67
CA ASP A 12 -16.39 -5.56 3.36
C ASP A 12 -16.93 -4.86 4.61
N ARG A 13 -17.47 -5.64 5.55
CA ARG A 13 -17.98 -5.10 6.83
C ARG A 13 -16.86 -4.61 7.73
N LEU A 14 -15.70 -5.27 7.70
CA LEU A 14 -14.53 -4.86 8.47
C LEU A 14 -13.92 -3.59 7.87
N GLU A 15 -13.74 -3.54 6.56
CA GLU A 15 -13.23 -2.35 5.84
C GLU A 15 -14.08 -1.12 6.16
N ARG A 16 -15.42 -1.21 6.02
CA ARG A 16 -16.32 -0.09 6.38
C ARG A 16 -16.19 0.38 7.82
N LYS A 17 -15.99 -0.55 8.77
CA LYS A 17 -15.82 -0.19 10.19
C LYS A 17 -14.48 0.51 10.41
N LEU A 18 -13.43 0.04 9.75
CA LEU A 18 -12.11 0.66 9.81
C LEU A 18 -12.14 2.08 9.25
N ASP A 19 -12.79 2.30 8.10
CA ASP A 19 -12.96 3.65 7.52
C ASP A 19 -13.66 4.61 8.49
N LEU A 20 -14.73 4.15 9.16
CA LEU A 20 -15.43 4.96 10.16
C LEU A 20 -14.54 5.31 11.36
N ILE A 21 -13.70 4.37 11.82
CA ILE A 21 -12.78 4.59 12.93
C ILE A 21 -11.65 5.55 12.52
N ILE A 22 -11.03 5.34 11.36
CA ILE A 22 -9.98 6.21 10.80
C ILE A 22 -10.50 7.65 10.69
N LYS A 23 -11.71 7.82 10.12
CA LYS A 23 -12.37 9.13 10.01
C LYS A 23 -12.67 9.75 11.37
N HIS A 24 -13.18 8.97 12.33
CA HIS A 24 -13.52 9.47 13.67
C HIS A 24 -12.28 9.91 14.45
N LEU A 25 -11.17 9.18 14.32
CA LEU A 25 -9.91 9.47 14.99
C LEU A 25 -9.10 10.57 14.29
N GLY A 26 -9.52 11.04 13.11
CA GLY A 26 -8.79 12.04 12.34
C GLY A 26 -7.41 11.54 11.87
N ILE A 27 -7.24 10.22 11.76
CA ILE A 27 -6.00 9.62 11.28
C ILE A 27 -5.90 9.93 9.78
N ALA A 28 -4.82 10.60 9.38
CA ALA A 28 -4.52 10.76 7.96
C ALA A 28 -4.35 9.37 7.35
N ASP A 29 -5.01 9.14 6.21
CA ASP A 29 -4.99 7.86 5.53
C ASP A 29 -3.53 7.39 5.36
N PRO A 30 -3.16 6.20 5.88
CA PRO A 30 -1.76 5.77 5.94
C PRO A 30 -1.13 5.62 4.56
N SER A 31 -1.94 5.42 3.50
CA SER A 31 -1.47 5.45 2.11
C SER A 31 -0.93 6.82 1.69
N THR A 32 -1.37 7.88 2.38
CA THR A 32 -0.99 9.28 2.14
C THR A 32 0.14 9.75 3.05
N MET A 33 0.47 9.02 4.12
CA MET A 33 1.57 9.36 5.02
C MET A 33 2.95 9.00 4.45
N LEU A 34 3.01 8.05 3.52
CA LEU A 34 4.24 7.67 2.84
C LEU A 34 4.52 8.69 1.73
N ASP A 35 5.60 9.48 1.87
CA ASP A 35 6.07 10.37 0.81
C ASP A 35 6.65 9.52 -0.34
N TYR A 36 5.81 9.27 -1.34
CA TYR A 36 6.19 8.50 -2.52
C TYR A 36 6.90 9.33 -3.59
N GLY A 37 7.12 10.64 -3.41
CA GLY A 37 7.72 11.48 -4.45
C GLY A 37 9.09 10.94 -4.90
N GLU A 38 9.94 10.60 -3.93
CA GLU A 38 11.26 10.01 -4.20
C GLU A 38 11.16 8.61 -4.81
N ILE A 39 10.18 7.81 -4.39
CA ILE A 39 9.92 6.47 -4.94
C ILE A 39 9.52 6.57 -6.42
N ASP A 40 8.65 7.51 -6.75
CA ASP A 40 8.15 7.72 -8.12
C ASP A 40 9.27 8.21 -9.04
N GLU A 41 10.14 9.11 -8.56
CA GLU A 41 11.35 9.50 -9.30
C GLU A 41 12.29 8.31 -9.56
N LEU A 42 12.49 7.45 -8.55
CA LEU A 42 13.33 6.26 -8.69
C LEU A 42 12.73 5.27 -9.69
N ILE A 43 11.41 5.09 -9.69
CA ILE A 43 10.69 4.25 -10.66
C ILE A 43 10.86 4.82 -12.08
N GLN A 44 10.59 6.12 -12.30
CA GLN A 44 10.72 6.75 -13.61
C GLN A 44 12.15 6.70 -14.17
N ARG A 45 13.17 6.72 -13.29
CA ARG A 45 14.59 6.56 -13.67
C ARG A 45 14.99 5.09 -13.89
N GLY A 46 14.08 4.12 -13.80
CA GLY A 46 14.36 2.69 -13.91
C GLY A 46 15.13 2.10 -12.71
N LYS A 47 15.25 2.82 -11.60
CA LYS A 47 16.03 2.43 -10.40
C LYS A 47 15.20 1.61 -9.42
N LYS A 48 14.60 0.52 -9.89
CA LYS A 48 13.63 -0.29 -9.13
C LYS A 48 14.10 -0.81 -7.77
N ILE A 49 15.34 -1.30 -7.68
CA ILE A 49 15.92 -1.78 -6.40
C ILE A 49 16.00 -0.65 -5.36
N HIS A 50 16.32 0.57 -5.81
CA HIS A 50 16.39 1.74 -4.92
C HIS A 50 15.00 2.16 -4.44
N ALA A 51 13.99 2.09 -5.32
CA ALA A 51 12.60 2.34 -4.96
C ALA A 51 12.11 1.34 -3.88
N ILE A 52 12.43 0.05 -4.04
CA ILE A 52 12.11 -1.00 -3.05
C ILE A 52 12.81 -0.74 -1.72
N LYS A 53 14.10 -0.35 -1.77
CA LYS A 53 14.85 0.01 -0.55
C LYS A 53 14.20 1.19 0.15
N ARG A 54 13.87 2.25 -0.58
CA ARG A 54 13.24 3.46 -0.04
C ARG A 54 11.87 3.17 0.55
N TYR A 55 11.06 2.34 -0.10
CA TYR A 55 9.78 1.87 0.43
C TYR A 55 9.94 1.21 1.80
N ARG A 56 10.94 0.34 1.97
CA ARG A 56 11.21 -0.32 3.27
C ARG A 56 11.82 0.59 4.33
N GLU A 57 12.43 1.71 3.94
CA GLU A 57 12.86 2.74 4.88
C GLU A 57 11.67 3.54 5.42
N LEU A 58 10.65 3.75 4.58
CA LEU A 58 9.40 4.41 4.97
C LEU A 58 8.43 3.47 5.69
N ASP A 59 8.43 2.18 5.34
CA ASP A 59 7.68 1.11 6.02
C ASP A 59 8.64 0.00 6.49
N PRO A 60 9.22 0.13 7.70
CA PRO A 60 10.19 -0.82 8.24
C PRO A 60 9.63 -2.23 8.48
N PHE A 61 8.31 -2.37 8.56
CA PHE A 61 7.66 -3.66 8.82
C PHE A 61 7.35 -4.42 7.53
N ALA A 62 7.45 -3.77 6.37
CA ALA A 62 7.25 -4.41 5.08
C ALA A 62 8.32 -5.48 4.80
N SER A 63 7.84 -6.67 4.47
CA SER A 63 8.67 -7.74 3.93
C SER A 63 9.25 -7.33 2.58
N LEU A 64 10.37 -7.94 2.18
CA LEU A 64 10.98 -7.67 0.87
C LEU A 64 10.03 -7.96 -0.28
N LEU A 65 9.23 -9.03 -0.16
CA LEU A 65 8.20 -9.39 -1.13
C LEU A 65 7.10 -8.33 -1.22
N GLU A 66 6.60 -7.84 -0.07
CA GLU A 66 5.55 -6.82 -0.01
C GLU A 66 6.02 -5.50 -0.64
N ALA A 67 7.24 -5.07 -0.30
CA ALA A 67 7.84 -3.87 -0.88
C ALA A 67 8.01 -4.00 -2.40
N LYS A 68 8.49 -5.16 -2.89
CA LYS A 68 8.62 -5.42 -4.32
C LYS A 68 7.27 -5.38 -5.03
N ASN A 69 6.24 -6.01 -4.44
CA ASN A 69 4.89 -6.00 -5.00
C ASN A 69 4.26 -4.60 -5.03
N ALA A 70 4.49 -3.79 -4.00
CA ALA A 70 4.02 -2.41 -3.94
C ALA A 70 4.66 -1.55 -5.05
N ILE A 71 5.98 -1.68 -5.24
CA ILE A 71 6.69 -0.98 -6.33
C ILE A 71 6.25 -1.48 -7.71
N ASP A 72 6.10 -2.80 -7.91
CA ASP A 72 5.58 -3.37 -9.16
C ASP A 72 4.16 -2.86 -9.51
N ALA A 73 3.31 -2.69 -8.49
CA ALA A 73 1.96 -2.14 -8.67
C ALA A 73 2.00 -0.64 -8.99
N ARG A 74 2.94 0.10 -8.40
CA ARG A 74 3.10 1.53 -8.62
C ARG A 74 3.73 1.87 -9.97
N GLU A 75 4.72 1.09 -10.41
CA GLU A 75 5.31 1.17 -11.75
C GLU A 75 4.25 0.99 -12.85
N ARG A 76 3.31 0.06 -12.67
CA ARG A 76 2.16 -0.13 -13.58
C ARG A 76 1.15 1.02 -13.61
N LYS A 77 1.13 1.88 -12.58
CA LYS A 77 0.26 3.07 -12.53
C LYS A 77 0.92 4.31 -13.12
N LEU A 78 2.26 4.35 -13.15
CA LEU A 78 3.07 5.48 -13.63
C LEU A 78 3.47 5.37 -15.10
N GLY A 79 3.53 4.15 -15.65
CA GLY A 79 3.68 3.90 -17.09
C GLY A 79 2.34 3.85 -17.81
#